data_AF-A0A9D6ZKG1-F1
#
_entry.id   AF-A0A9D6ZKG1-F1
#
_cell.length_a   1.000
_cell.length_b   1.000
_cell.length_c   1.000
_cell.angle_alpha   90.00
_cell.angle_beta   90.00
_cell.angle_gamma   90.00
#
_symmetry.space_group_name_H-M   'P 1'
#
loop_
_entity.id
_entity.type
_entity.pdbx_description
1 polymer ?
#
loop_
_entity_poly.entity_id
_entity_poly.type
_entity_poly.pdbx_seq_one_letter_code
_entity_poly.pdbx_strand_id
1 'polypeptide(L)' 'MAALLETNPEFKNLVHEHRMLDDKLKELDRKVYLTPDEEMERKRLQKLKLAKKDQIAKILTGQ' A
#
# COMPACT_ATOMS: atom_id res chain seq x y z
N MET A 1 -0.34 -16.72 0.44
CA MET A 1 0.28 -15.41 0.79
C MET A 1 1.47 -15.54 1.75
N ALA A 2 1.50 -16.50 2.69
CA ALA A 2 2.59 -16.60 3.67
C ALA A 2 3.96 -17.07 3.12
N ALA A 3 3.99 -18.01 2.16
CA ALA A 3 5.26 -18.60 1.70
C ALA A 3 6.15 -17.68 0.85
N LEU A 4 5.58 -16.67 0.18
CA LEU A 4 6.31 -15.75 -0.72
C LEU A 4 6.87 -14.54 0.03
N LEU A 5 6.33 -14.23 1.23
CA LEU A 5 6.86 -13.21 2.14
C LEU A 5 8.25 -13.56 2.67
N GLU A 6 8.55 -14.86 2.75
CA GLU A 6 9.75 -15.37 3.41
C GLU A 6 10.94 -15.49 2.46
N THR A 7 10.68 -15.68 1.16
CA THR A 7 11.70 -15.96 0.14
C THR A 7 12.11 -14.76 -0.71
N ASN A 8 11.29 -13.70 -0.79
CA ASN A 8 11.58 -12.54 -1.66
C ASN A 8 11.76 -11.23 -0.87
N PRO A 9 12.99 -10.67 -0.81
CA PRO A 9 13.23 -9.38 -0.14
C PRO A 9 12.48 -8.22 -0.79
N GLU A 10 12.27 -8.26 -2.11
CA GLU A 10 11.45 -7.27 -2.82
C GLU A 10 9.97 -7.33 -2.39
N PHE A 11 9.44 -8.54 -2.22
CA PHE A 11 8.07 -8.73 -1.76
C PHE A 11 7.89 -8.21 -0.32
N LYS A 12 8.88 -8.45 0.54
CA LYS A 12 8.89 -7.95 1.92
C LYS A 12 8.85 -6.43 1.96
N ASN A 13 9.64 -5.74 1.14
CA ASN A 13 9.59 -4.27 1.03
C ASN A 13 8.24 -3.78 0.50
N LEU A 14 7.72 -4.37 -0.57
CA LEU A 14 6.43 -3.99 -1.14
C LEU A 14 5.28 -4.13 -0.14
N VAL A 15 5.28 -5.19 0.66
CA VAL A 15 4.28 -5.42 1.72
C VAL A 15 4.45 -4.42 2.85
N HIS A 16 5.69 -4.08 3.23
CA HIS A 16 5.97 -3.07 4.24
C HIS A 16 5.46 -1.69 3.80
N GLU A 17 5.77 -1.28 2.57
CA GLU A 17 5.29 -0.05 1.97
C GLU A 17 3.76 -0.06 1.85
N HIS A 18 3.15 -1.15 1.39
CA HIS A 18 1.70 -1.29 1.33
C HIS A 18 1.05 -1.11 2.71
N ARG A 19 1.64 -1.69 3.76
CA ARG A 19 1.15 -1.56 5.14
C ARG A 19 1.28 -0.13 5.65
N MET A 20 2.40 0.54 5.37
CA MET A 20 2.58 1.97 5.71
C MET A 20 1.56 2.87 5.00
N LEU A 21 1.28 2.61 3.72
CA LEU A 21 0.27 3.35 2.95
C LEU A 21 -1.13 3.11 3.50
N ASP A 22 -1.45 1.88 3.92
CA ASP A 22 -2.72 1.52 4.57
C ASP A 22 -2.90 2.24 5.90
N ASP A 23 -1.84 2.29 6.72
CA ASP A 23 -1.85 2.96 8.02
C ASP A 23 -2.09 4.47 7.87
N LYS A 24 -1.33 5.13 6.99
CA LYS A 24 -1.56 6.55 6.65
C LYS A 24 -2.97 6.81 6.12
N LEU A 25 -3.47 5.95 5.24
CA LEU A 25 -4.85 6.06 4.76
C LEU A 25 -5.86 5.90 5.88
N LYS A 26 -5.63 5.02 6.86
CA LYS A 26 -6.46 4.84 8.05
C LYS A 26 -6.44 6.04 8.97
N GLU A 27 -5.29 6.68 9.16
CA GLU A 27 -5.19 7.91 9.93
C GLU A 27 -6.01 9.03 9.27
N LEU A 28 -5.94 9.14 7.95
CA LEU A 28 -6.75 10.08 7.18
C LEU A 28 -8.24 9.71 7.22
N ASP A 29 -8.59 8.44 7.10
CA ASP A 29 -9.99 7.96 7.15
C ASP A 29 -10.63 8.15 8.53
N ARG A 30 -9.82 8.08 9.60
CA ARG A 30 -10.24 8.41 10.97
C ARG A 30 -10.57 9.89 11.15
N LYS A 31 -10.03 10.77 10.33
CA LYS A 31 -10.39 12.19 10.37
C LYS A 31 -11.75 12.37 9.70
N VAL A 32 -12.73 12.82 10.49
CA VAL A 32 -14.09 13.13 10.00
C VAL A 32 -14.07 14.23 8.93
N TYR A 33 -13.12 15.15 9.02
CA TYR A 33 -12.88 16.20 8.03
C TYR A 33 -11.40 16.19 7.64
N LEU A 34 -11.15 15.87 6.38
CA LEU A 34 -9.84 16.00 5.77
C LEU A 34 -9.71 17.39 5.19
N THR A 35 -8.54 18.00 5.36
CA THR A 35 -8.20 19.22 4.63
C THR A 35 -8.01 18.90 3.15
N PRO A 36 -8.16 19.89 2.23
CA PRO A 36 -7.94 19.66 0.80
C PRO A 36 -6.55 19.10 0.48
N ASP A 37 -5.54 19.44 1.27
CA ASP A 37 -4.19 18.88 1.16
C ASP A 37 -4.18 17.37 1.52
N GLU A 38 -4.89 17.01 2.59
CA GLU A 38 -5.05 15.62 3.02
C GLU A 38 -5.92 14.78 2.08
N GLU A 39 -6.95 15.33 1.46
CA GLU A 39 -7.72 14.64 0.42
C GLU A 39 -6.85 14.33 -0.81
N MET A 40 -6.00 15.28 -1.18
CA MET A 40 -5.00 15.10 -2.25
C MET A 40 -3.98 14.03 -1.87
N GLU A 41 -3.47 14.06 -0.64
CA GLU A 41 -2.58 13.04 -0.08
C GLU A 41 -3.28 11.67 -0.06
N ARG A 42 -4.53 11.57 0.41
CA ARG A 42 -5.32 10.32 0.42
C ARG A 42 -5.46 9.74 -0.98
N LYS A 43 -5.75 10.56 -2.00
CA LYS A 43 -5.80 10.13 -3.40
C LYS A 43 -4.44 9.65 -3.90
N ARG A 44 -3.35 10.34 -3.56
CA ARG A 44 -1.98 9.91 -3.89
C ARG A 44 -1.64 8.58 -3.25
N LEU A 45 -1.90 8.43 -1.95
CA LEU A 45 -1.68 7.21 -1.18
C LEU A 45 -2.48 6.04 -1.75
N GLN A 46 -3.75 6.25 -2.14
CA GLN A 46 -4.55 5.21 -2.82
C GLN A 46 -3.92 4.78 -4.14
N LYS A 47 -3.45 5.71 -4.98
CA LYS A 47 -2.76 5.36 -6.24
C LYS A 47 -1.47 4.58 -5.99
N LEU A 48 -0.65 5.03 -5.03
CA LEU A 48 0.58 4.33 -4.64
C LEU A 48 0.26 2.93 -4.12
N LYS A 49 -0.76 2.78 -3.28
CA LYS A 49 -1.20 1.48 -2.76
C LYS A 49 -1.64 0.55 -3.89
N LEU A 50 -2.37 1.07 -4.88
CA LEU A 50 -2.79 0.32 -6.05
C LEU A 50 -1.59 -0.15 -6.88
N ALA A 51 -0.63 0.73 -7.13
CA ALA A 51 0.60 0.38 -7.85
C ALA A 51 1.41 -0.69 -7.10
N LYS A 52 1.53 -0.58 -5.77
CA LYS A 52 2.22 -1.59 -4.94
C LYS A 52 1.49 -2.92 -4.95
N LYS A 53 0.16 -2.92 -4.86
CA LYS A 53 -0.67 -4.12 -5.02
C LYS A 53 -0.47 -4.75 -6.40
N ASP A 54 -0.37 -3.95 -7.45
CA ASP A 54 -0.09 -4.44 -8.82
C ASP A 54 1.29 -5.10 -8.92
N GLN A 55 2.33 -4.47 -8.34
CA GLN A 55 3.67 -5.07 -8.25
C GLN A 55 3.65 -6.39 -7.46
N ILE A 56 2.97 -6.43 -6.32
CA ILE A 56 2.76 -7.64 -5.52
C ILE A 56 2.06 -8.70 -6.36
N ALA A 57 0.97 -8.35 -7.05
CA ALA A 57 0.22 -9.28 -7.90
C ALA A 57 1.07 -9.83 -9.05
N LYS A 58 1.92 -9.01 -9.67
CA LYS A 58 2.89 -9.47 -10.68
C LYS A 58 3.85 -10.51 -10.12
N ILE A 59 4.38 -10.29 -8.92
CA ILE A 59 5.28 -11.25 -8.24
C ILE A 59 4.52 -12.52 -7.85
N LEU A 60 3.25 -12.41 -7.42
CA LEU A 60 2.42 -13.54 -7.03
C LEU A 60 1.93 -14.38 -8.22
N THR A 61 1.62 -13.74 -9.35
CA THR A 61 0.99 -14.37 -10.51
C THR A 61 2.00 -14.81 -11.57
N GLY A 62 3.24 -14.32 -11.51
CA GLY A 62 4.32 -14.64 -12.44
C GLY A 62 5.14 -15.86 -12.03
N GLN A 63 4.52 -16.87 -11.40
CA GLN A 63 5.16 -18.13 -11.04
C GLN A 63 4.48 -19.31 -11.74
#